data_AF-A0A4Y2EJI8-F1
#
_entry.id   AF-A0A4Y2EJI8-F1
#
_cell.length_a   1.000
_cell.length_b   1.000
_cell.length_c   1.000
_cell.angle_alpha   90.00
_cell.angle_beta   90.00
_cell.angle_gamma   90.00
#
_symmetry.space_group_name_H-M   'P 1'
#
loop_
_entity.id
_entity.type
_entity.pdbx_description
1 polymer ?
#
loop_
_entity_poly.entity_id
_entity_poly.type
_entity_poly.pdbx_seq_one_letter_code
_entity_poly.pdbx_strand_id
1 'polypeptide(L)'
;MCVINCKRKSRVRADAVWWTPDLEIKRSRVRALRRRFQRTAYDEERLIRKLKFKKEMAEYTQSIAIAKVNSFRSFLNNVLKVNSFDTFCSLAQDSVNNYGQLCPIKNQVGRPLAVFVTAC
;
A
#
# COMPACT_ATOMS: atom_id res chain seq x y z
N MET A 1 -48.83 5.15 -8.25
CA MET A 1 -47.71 6.08 -8.07
C MET A 1 -46.84 5.61 -6.90
N CYS A 2 -45.76 4.87 -7.16
CA CYS A 2 -44.83 4.46 -6.11
C CYS A 2 -43.75 5.52 -5.95
N VAL A 3 -43.89 6.34 -4.91
CA VAL A 3 -42.92 7.36 -4.51
C VAL A 3 -41.62 6.66 -4.08
N ILE A 4 -40.61 6.73 -4.94
CA ILE A 4 -39.25 6.31 -4.60
C ILE A 4 -38.79 7.26 -3.49
N ASN A 5 -38.76 6.76 -2.26
CA ASN A 5 -38.25 7.51 -1.12
C ASN A 5 -36.73 7.66 -1.25
N CYS A 6 -36.32 8.66 -2.03
CA CYS A 6 -34.95 9.16 -2.10
C CYS A 6 -34.60 9.86 -0.79
N LYS A 7 -34.53 9.11 0.32
CA LYS A 7 -33.92 9.61 1.55
C LYS A 7 -32.46 9.93 1.22
N ARG A 8 -32.17 11.20 0.94
CA ARG A 8 -30.79 11.71 0.91
C ARG A 8 -30.19 11.31 2.26
N LYS A 9 -29.22 10.40 2.25
CA LYS A 9 -28.43 10.08 3.44
C LYS A 9 -27.51 11.27 3.72
N SER A 10 -28.09 12.35 4.24
CA SER A 10 -27.37 13.32 5.05
C SER A 10 -27.10 12.65 6.40
N ARG A 11 -26.11 11.76 6.42
CA ARG A 11 -25.43 11.33 7.63
C ARG A 11 -23.98 11.18 7.21
N VAL A 12 -23.20 12.22 7.48
CA VAL A 12 -21.74 12.17 7.51
C VAL A 12 -21.36 11.21 8.64
N ARG A 13 -21.62 9.92 8.46
CA ARG A 13 -20.78 8.93 9.12
C ARG A 13 -19.43 9.12 8.45
N ALA A 14 -18.38 9.25 9.24
CA ALA A 14 -17.03 9.16 8.70
C ALA A 14 -16.92 7.77 8.07
N ASP A 15 -17.16 7.69 6.76
CA ASP A 15 -16.83 6.51 6.00
C ASP A 15 -15.33 6.27 6.19
N ALA A 16 -14.90 5.01 6.08
CA ALA A 16 -13.49 4.68 6.28
C ALA A 16 -12.59 5.58 5.40
N VAL A 17 -11.38 5.90 5.84
CA VAL A 17 -10.47 6.84 5.11
C VAL A 17 -10.24 6.44 3.65
N TRP A 18 -10.30 5.14 3.34
CA TRP A 18 -10.16 4.60 1.98
C TRP A 18 -11.47 4.54 1.18
N TRP A 19 -12.60 4.93 1.77
CA TRP A 19 -13.90 4.90 1.14
C TRP A 19 -14.08 6.09 0.21
N THR A 20 -14.42 5.82 -1.04
CA THR A 20 -14.61 6.86 -2.07
C THR A 20 -16.00 6.76 -2.68
N PRO A 21 -16.56 7.87 -3.20
CA PRO A 21 -17.85 7.84 -3.89
C PRO A 21 -17.86 6.85 -5.07
N ASP A 22 -16.73 6.70 -5.77
CA ASP A 22 -16.57 5.73 -6.86
C ASP A 22 -16.74 4.28 -6.39
N LEU A 23 -16.25 3.95 -5.19
CA LEU A 23 -16.46 2.63 -4.60
C LEU A 23 -17.93 2.39 -4.24
N GLU A 24 -18.66 3.41 -3.78
CA GLU A 24 -20.10 3.28 -3.50
C GLU A 24 -20.92 3.14 -4.81
N ILE A 25 -20.50 3.80 -5.90
CA ILE A 25 -21.09 3.62 -7.23
C ILE A 25 -20.87 2.17 -7.71
N LYS A 26 -19.63 1.67 -7.65
CA LYS A 26 -19.30 0.27 -8.01
C LYS A 26 -20.08 -0.73 -7.14
N ARG A 27 -20.15 -0.49 -5.83
CA ARG A 27 -20.93 -1.31 -4.88
C ARG A 27 -22.41 -1.34 -5.25
N SER A 28 -22.99 -0.19 -5.59
CA SER A 28 -24.39 -0.08 -6.01
C SER A 28 -24.66 -0.85 -7.30
N ARG A 29 -23.74 -0.77 -8.28
CA ARG A 29 -23.77 -1.54 -9.53
C ARG A 29 -23.71 -3.05 -9.28
N VAL A 30 -22.75 -3.53 -8.50
CA VAL A 30 -22.63 -4.95 -8.13
C VAL A 30 -23.89 -5.46 -7.42
N ARG A 31 -24.45 -4.67 -6.50
CA ARG A 31 -25.72 -5.01 -5.81
C ARG A 31 -26.89 -5.11 -6.79
N ALA A 32 -26.99 -4.19 -7.74
CA ALA A 32 -28.03 -4.23 -8.76
C ALA A 32 -27.90 -5.49 -9.63
N LEU A 33 -26.69 -5.83 -10.07
CA LEU A 33 -26.43 -7.03 -10.87
C LEU A 33 -26.75 -8.32 -10.09
N ARG A 34 -26.36 -8.40 -8.82
CA ARG A 34 -26.70 -9.54 -7.95
C ARG A 34 -28.21 -9.74 -7.87
N ARG A 35 -28.98 -8.67 -7.64
CA ARG A 35 -30.45 -8.75 -7.58
C ARG A 35 -31.06 -9.22 -8.90
N ARG A 36 -30.56 -8.73 -10.04
CA ARG A 36 -31.03 -9.17 -11.37
C ARG A 36 -30.73 -10.66 -11.60
N PHE A 37 -29.52 -11.10 -11.27
CA PHE A 37 -29.14 -12.51 -11.34
C PHE A 37 -30.05 -13.40 -10.48
N GLN A 38 -30.31 -13.01 -9.22
CA GLN A 38 -31.14 -13.78 -8.31
C GLN A 38 -32.62 -13.85 -8.72
N ARG A 39 -33.13 -12.85 -9.44
CA ARG A 39 -34.51 -12.83 -9.95
C ARG A 39 -34.70 -13.60 -11.26
N THR A 40 -33.63 -13.99 -11.94
CA THR A 40 -33.74 -14.66 -13.24
C THR A 40 -34.12 -16.12 -13.06
N ALA A 41 -35.24 -16.53 -13.67
CA ALA A 41 -35.74 -17.90 -13.65
C ALA A 41 -35.13 -18.78 -14.75
N TYR A 42 -35.02 -18.28 -15.99
CA TYR A 42 -34.52 -19.03 -17.15
C TYR A 42 -32.99 -19.23 -17.13
N ASP A 43 -32.53 -20.45 -17.40
CA ASP A 43 -31.14 -20.85 -17.18
C ASP A 43 -30.12 -20.19 -18.13
N GLU A 44 -30.46 -19.98 -19.40
CA GLU A 44 -29.55 -19.35 -20.36
C GLU A 44 -29.27 -17.87 -20.01
N GLU A 45 -30.33 -17.09 -19.76
CA GLU A 45 -30.19 -15.71 -19.33
C GLU A 45 -29.51 -15.61 -17.96
N ARG A 46 -29.73 -16.60 -17.10
CA ARG A 46 -29.12 -16.68 -15.77
C ARG A 46 -27.61 -16.85 -15.86
N LEU A 47 -27.11 -17.63 -16.81
CA LEU A 47 -25.68 -17.80 -17.03
C LEU A 47 -25.02 -16.48 -17.46
N ILE A 48 -25.60 -15.78 -18.43
CA ILE A 48 -25.09 -14.49 -18.92
C ILE A 48 -25.04 -13.46 -17.78
N ARG A 49 -26.11 -13.38 -16.99
CA ARG A 49 -26.18 -12.46 -15.84
C ARG A 49 -25.22 -12.85 -14.72
N LYS A 50 -24.99 -14.14 -14.50
CA LYS A 50 -23.99 -14.66 -13.55
C LYS A 50 -22.59 -14.24 -13.95
N LEU A 51 -22.22 -14.38 -15.22
CA LEU A 51 -20.91 -13.96 -15.74
C LEU A 51 -20.69 -12.46 -15.55
N LYS A 52 -21.69 -11.63 -15.92
CA LYS A 52 -21.61 -10.17 -15.74
C LYS A 52 -21.48 -9.78 -14.26
N PHE A 53 -22.27 -10.38 -13.38
CA PHE A 53 -22.17 -10.16 -11.93
C PHE A 53 -20.80 -10.52 -11.38
N LYS A 54 -20.26 -11.71 -11.75
CA LYS A 54 -18.96 -12.16 -11.26
C LYS A 54 -17.82 -11.27 -11.72
N LYS A 55 -17.82 -10.85 -12.99
CA LYS A 55 -16.84 -9.90 -13.54
C LYS A 55 -16.78 -8.61 -12.72
N GLU A 56 -17.94 -7.98 -12.53
CA GLU A 56 -18.06 -6.69 -11.83
C GLU A 56 -17.75 -6.82 -10.33
N MET A 57 -18.07 -7.95 -9.72
CA MET A 57 -17.70 -8.24 -8.33
C MET A 57 -16.17 -8.34 -8.18
N ALA A 58 -15.48 -8.98 -9.13
CA ALA A 58 -14.02 -9.06 -9.11
C ALA A 58 -13.37 -7.67 -9.24
N GLU A 59 -13.83 -6.87 -10.21
CA GLU A 59 -13.35 -5.49 -10.42
C GLU A 59 -13.59 -4.60 -9.18
N TYR A 60 -14.76 -4.72 -8.55
CA TYR A 60 -15.06 -4.01 -7.30
C TYR A 60 -14.12 -4.43 -6.16
N THR A 61 -13.87 -5.73 -5.99
CA THR A 61 -13.00 -6.26 -4.94
C THR A 61 -11.56 -5.79 -5.13
N GLN A 62 -11.06 -5.81 -6.37
CA GLN A 62 -9.74 -5.25 -6.71
C GLN A 62 -9.66 -3.75 -6.41
N SER A 63 -10.71 -2.99 -6.76
CA SER A 63 -10.78 -1.55 -6.48
C SER A 63 -10.71 -1.26 -4.98
N ILE A 64 -11.33 -2.08 -4.13
CA ILE A 64 -11.23 -1.96 -2.67
C ILE A 64 -9.80 -2.20 -2.20
N ALA A 65 -9.15 -3.27 -2.69
CA ALA A 65 -7.78 -3.58 -2.30
C ALA A 65 -6.82 -2.44 -2.64
N ILE A 66 -6.93 -1.91 -3.86
CA ILE A 66 -6.13 -0.75 -4.31
C ILE A 66 -6.40 0.48 -3.44
N ALA A 67 -7.67 0.80 -3.18
CA ALA A 67 -8.03 1.97 -2.38
C ALA A 67 -7.44 1.90 -0.95
N LYS A 68 -7.49 0.72 -0.31
CA LYS A 68 -6.89 0.50 1.01
C LYS A 68 -5.37 0.67 1.00
N VAL A 69 -4.70 0.13 0.00
CA VAL A 69 -3.24 0.26 -0.12
C VAL A 69 -2.86 1.73 -0.36
N ASN A 70 -3.58 2.42 -1.24
CA ASN A 70 -3.32 3.83 -1.55
C ASN A 70 -3.57 4.75 -0.36
N SER A 71 -4.65 4.54 0.39
CA SER A 71 -4.90 5.31 1.61
C SER A 71 -3.80 5.10 2.64
N PHE A 72 -3.30 3.87 2.77
CA PHE A 72 -2.24 3.56 3.72
C PHE A 72 -0.91 4.20 3.29
N ARG A 73 -0.57 4.14 2.00
CA ARG A 73 0.61 4.84 1.46
C ARG A 73 0.53 6.35 1.64
N SER A 74 -0.64 6.94 1.38
CA SER A 74 -0.87 8.38 1.60
C SER A 74 -0.70 8.75 3.07
N PHE A 75 -1.22 7.92 3.98
CA PHE A 75 -1.01 8.10 5.41
C PHE A 75 0.48 8.05 5.78
N LEU A 76 1.22 7.04 5.31
CA LEU A 76 2.66 6.93 5.56
C LEU A 76 3.45 8.13 5.01
N ASN A 77 3.14 8.59 3.80
CA ASN A 77 3.80 9.76 3.22
C ASN A 77 3.55 11.02 4.06
N ASN A 78 2.34 11.19 4.60
CA ASN A 78 2.03 12.31 5.48
C ASN A 78 2.78 12.19 6.82
N VAL A 79 2.85 10.99 7.40
CA VAL A 79 3.60 10.75 8.64
C VAL A 79 5.09 11.01 8.43
N LEU A 80 5.69 10.49 7.35
CA LEU A 80 7.11 10.67 7.03
C LEU A 80 7.45 12.12 6.70
N LYS A 81 6.55 12.88 6.05
CA LYS A 81 6.76 14.31 5.81
C LYS A 81 6.80 15.13 7.11
N VAL A 82 6.01 14.73 8.11
CA VAL A 82 5.95 15.40 9.43
C VAL A 82 7.08 14.91 10.35
N ASN A 83 7.58 13.70 10.11
CA ASN A 83 8.67 13.10 10.86
C ASN A 83 10.02 13.41 10.22
N SER A 84 10.82 14.27 10.86
CA SER A 84 12.20 14.63 10.50
C SER A 84 13.21 13.46 10.50
N PHE A 85 12.73 12.22 10.43
CA PHE A 85 13.54 11.02 10.33
C PHE A 85 14.39 11.00 9.06
N ASP A 86 14.00 11.72 8.01
CA ASP A 86 14.83 11.89 6.82
C ASP A 86 16.17 12.57 7.16
N THR A 87 16.17 13.50 8.13
CA THR A 87 17.38 14.14 8.64
C THR A 87 18.28 13.17 9.41
N PHE A 88 17.70 12.24 10.19
CA PHE A 88 18.49 11.24 10.91
C PHE A 88 19.00 10.12 10.00
N CYS A 89 18.19 9.71 9.02
CA CYS A 89 18.58 8.71 8.03
C CYS A 89 19.67 9.24 7.07
N SER A 90 19.58 10.50 6.64
CA SER A 90 20.64 11.12 5.83
C SER A 90 21.94 11.27 6.62
N LEU A 91 21.89 11.72 7.88
CA LEU A 91 23.07 11.78 8.75
C LEU A 91 23.69 10.39 8.98
N ALA A 92 22.87 9.35 9.15
CA ALA A 92 23.36 7.98 9.27
C ALA A 92 24.02 7.48 7.97
N GLN A 93 23.43 7.77 6.79
CA GLN A 93 24.01 7.41 5.50
C GLN A 93 25.32 8.18 5.20
N ASP A 94 25.38 9.46 5.56
CA ASP A 94 26.59 10.28 5.46
C ASP A 94 27.71 9.75 6.37
N SER A 95 27.35 9.23 7.55
CA SER A 95 28.31 8.58 8.44
C SER A 95 28.84 7.28 7.84
N VAL A 96 27.99 6.41 7.28
CA VAL A 96 28.41 5.14 6.65
C VAL A 96 29.27 5.39 5.40
N ASN A 97 28.93 6.40 4.59
CA ASN A 97 29.76 6.82 3.45
C ASN A 97 31.13 7.35 3.90
N ASN A 98 31.21 8.05 5.05
CA ASN A 98 32.49 8.46 5.64
C ASN A 98 33.29 7.28 6.23
N TYR A 99 32.64 6.25 6.77
CA TYR A 99 33.31 5.04 7.28
C TYR A 99 33.76 4.05 6.18
N GLY A 100 33.32 4.24 4.93
CA GLY A 100 33.75 3.44 3.77
C GLY A 100 35.24 3.57 3.41
N GLN A 101 35.97 4.50 4.05
CA GLN A 101 37.41 4.71 3.87
C GLN A 101 38.25 4.32 5.10
N LEU A 102 37.77 3.39 5.93
CA LEU A 102 38.62 2.73 6.92
C LEU A 102 39.10 1.38 6.38
N CYS A 103 40.33 1.37 5.84
CA CYS A 103 41.04 0.15 5.51
C CYS A 103 41.13 -0.77 6.74
N PRO A 104 41.07 -2.11 6.58
CA PRO A 104 41.21 -3.03 7.70
C PRO A 104 42.59 -2.87 8.33
N ILE A 105 42.63 -2.52 9.62
CA ILE A 105 43.87 -2.52 10.42
C ILE A 105 44.34 -3.97 10.52
N LYS A 106 45.42 -4.30 9.80
CA LYS A 106 46.10 -5.60 9.93
C LYS A 106 46.84 -5.62 11.27
N ASN A 107 46.30 -6.31 12.25
CA ASN A 107 47.01 -6.60 13.51
C ASN A 107 48.13 -7.60 13.22
N GLN A 108 49.39 -7.17 13.27
CA GLN A 108 50.55 -8.06 13.22
C GLN A 108 51.10 -8.24 14.64
N VAL A 109 50.64 -9.29 15.32
CA VAL A 109 51.30 -9.79 16.53
C VAL A 109 52.38 -10.77 16.07
N GLY A 110 53.65 -10.45 16.32
CA GLY A 110 54.76 -11.36 16.08
C GLY A 110 56.12 -10.66 16.09
N ARG A 111 56.73 -10.52 17.26
CA ARG A 111 58.17 -10.27 17.40
C ARG A 111 58.87 -11.65 17.39
N PRO A 112 59.95 -11.85 16.63
CA PRO A 112 61.25 -12.01 17.29
C PRO A 112 62.43 -11.31 16.58
N LEU A 113 63.42 -11.02 17.43
CA LEU A 113 64.83 -10.66 17.30
C LEU A 113 65.60 -10.62 15.95
N ALA A 114 66.62 -9.74 15.99
CA ALA A 114 67.83 -9.61 15.17
C ALA A 114 67.60 -9.06 13.75
N VAL A 115 68.28 -7.99 13.31
CA VAL A 115 69.72 -7.95 13.01
C VAL A 115 70.30 -6.54 13.28
N PHE A 116 71.42 -6.49 14.00
CA PHE A 116 72.35 -5.34 14.05
C PHE A 116 73.04 -5.18 12.68
N VAL A 117 73.41 -3.94 12.28
CA VAL A 117 74.75 -3.53 11.79
C VAL A 117 74.71 -2.15 11.07
N THR A 118 75.28 -1.16 11.78
CA THR A 118 76.22 -0.06 11.41
C THR A 118 75.97 1.04 10.36
N ALA A 119 76.61 2.18 10.69
CA ALA A 119 77.17 3.28 9.88
C ALA A 119 76.21 4.47 9.61
N CYS A 120 76.53 5.74 9.90
CA CYS A 120 77.77 6.44 10.29
C CYS A 120 77.49 7.39 11.46
#